data_AF-A0A662RPC3-F1
#
_entry.id   AF-A0A662RPC3-F1
#
_cell.length_a   1.000
_cell.length_b   1.000
_cell.length_c   1.000
_cell.angle_alpha   90.00
_cell.angle_beta   90.00
_cell.angle_gamma   90.00
#
_symmetry.space_group_name_H-M   'P 1'
#
loop_
_entity.id
_entity.type
_entity.pdbx_description
1 polymer ?
#
loop_
_entity_poly.entity_id
_entity_poly.type
_entity_poly.pdbx_seq_one_letter_code
_entity_poly.pdbx_strand_id
1 'polypeptide(L)' 'MPSISVESLEHVKNVSSAKKAKFILGVGGGSLIDTAKVASFELGIPFISVPTIASHEGIASLY' A
#
# COMPACT_ATOMS: atom_id res chain seq x y z
N MET A 1 16.43 6.90 -1.39
CA MET A 1 15.42 6.75 -0.31
C MET A 1 14.09 6.52 -0.98
N PRO A 2 13.27 5.53 -0.59
CA PRO A 2 11.95 5.38 -1.18
C PRO A 2 11.18 6.68 -0.92
N SER A 3 10.56 7.24 -1.96
CA SER A 3 9.90 8.55 -1.98
C SER A 3 8.56 8.58 -1.24
N ILE A 4 8.43 7.79 -0.17
CA ILE A 4 7.21 7.71 0.64
C ILE A 4 7.32 8.80 1.71
N SER A 5 6.49 9.83 1.60
CA SER A 5 6.34 10.80 2.68
C SER A 5 5.51 10.18 3.81
N VAL A 6 5.97 10.36 5.06
CA VAL A 6 5.22 9.96 6.26
C VAL A 6 3.82 10.56 6.26
N GLU A 7 3.70 11.78 5.73
CA GLU A 7 2.43 12.49 5.58
C GLU A 7 1.42 11.72 4.69
N SER A 8 1.89 11.15 3.57
CA SER A 8 1.01 10.39 2.66
C SER A 8 0.51 9.11 3.31
N LEU A 9 1.36 8.43 4.09
CA LEU A 9 0.98 7.23 4.82
C LEU A 9 -0.07 7.53 5.89
N GLU A 10 0.15 8.57 6.71
CA GLU A 10 -0.81 9.02 7.72
C GLU A 10 -2.15 9.42 7.09
N HIS A 11 -2.12 10.11 5.96
CA HIS A 11 -3.34 10.46 5.23
C HIS A 11 -4.14 9.22 4.81
N VAL A 12 -3.48 8.22 4.21
CA VAL A 12 -4.13 6.96 3.81
C VAL A 12 -4.74 6.24 5.00
N LYS A 13 -4.04 6.19 6.14
CA LYS A 13 -4.55 5.56 7.37
C LYS A 13 -5.77 6.28 7.93
N ASN A 14 -5.72 7.61 7.97
CA ASN A 14 -6.82 8.43 8.48
C ASN A 14 -8.08 8.25 7.63
N VAL A 15 -7.96 8.33 6.30
CA VAL A 15 -9.09 8.14 5.38
C VAL A 15 -9.64 6.72 5.50
N SER A 16 -8.76 5.71 5.54
CA SER A 16 -9.16 4.30 5.65
C SER A 16 -9.92 4.02 6.95
N SER A 17 -9.43 4.52 8.08
CA SER A 17 -10.07 4.38 9.39
C SER A 17 -11.43 5.10 9.43
N ALA A 18 -11.48 6.34 8.96
CA ALA A 18 -12.72 7.13 8.91
C ALA A 18 -13.80 6.49 8.04
N LYS A 19 -13.39 5.83 6.95
CA LYS A 19 -14.30 5.12 6.03
C LYS A 19 -14.54 3.65 6.41
N LYS A 20 -13.92 3.16 7.50
CA LYS A 20 -13.97 1.75 7.92
C LYS A 20 -13.61 0.80 6.77
N ALA A 21 -12.55 1.15 6.04
CA ALA A 21 -12.05 0.35 4.92
C ALA A 21 -11.84 -1.11 5.37
N LYS A 22 -12.27 -2.05 4.51
CA LYS A 22 -12.16 -3.49 4.78
C LYS A 22 -10.94 -4.13 4.12
N PHE A 23 -10.31 -3.43 3.19
CA PHE A 23 -9.07 -3.81 2.54
C PHE A 23 -8.45 -2.57 1.90
N ILE A 24 -7.19 -2.66 1.50
CA ILE A 24 -6.48 -1.64 0.72
C ILE A 24 -6.04 -2.25 -0.62
N LEU A 25 -6.25 -1.49 -1.70
CA LEU A 25 -5.79 -1.82 -3.05
C LEU A 25 -4.71 -0.81 -3.47
N GLY A 26 -3.47 -1.26 -3.58
CA GLY A 26 -2.35 -0.44 -4.07
C GLY A 26 -2.22 -0.59 -5.58
N VAL A 27 -2.55 0.44 -6.35
CA VAL A 27 -2.39 0.47 -7.81
C VAL A 27 -1.30 1.48 -8.17
N GLY A 28 -0.23 1.03 -8.82
CA GLY A 28 0.86 1.93 -9.21
C GLY A 28 2.24 1.30 -9.24
N GLY A 29 3.26 2.10 -8.97
CA GLY A 29 4.64 1.64 -8.83
C GLY A 29 5.03 1.20 -7.42
N GLY A 30 6.29 0.78 -7.27
CA GLY A 30 6.82 0.21 -6.01
C GLY A 30 6.55 1.07 -4.79
N SER A 31 6.80 2.38 -4.85
CA SER A 31 6.57 3.27 -3.70
C SER A 31 5.09 3.38 -3.29
N LEU A 32 4.15 3.31 -4.24
CA LEU A 32 2.71 3.31 -3.94
C LEU A 32 2.28 1.99 -3.33
N ILE A 33 2.77 0.88 -3.87
CA ILE A 33 2.53 -0.47 -3.35
C ILE A 33 3.07 -0.60 -1.93
N ASP A 34 4.28 -0.11 -1.66
CA ASP A 34 4.89 -0.13 -0.34
C ASP A 34 4.08 0.71 0.66
N THR A 35 3.64 1.91 0.26
CA THR A 35 2.79 2.77 1.10
C THR A 35 1.49 2.05 1.46
N ALA A 36 0.83 1.45 0.48
CA ALA A 36 -0.42 0.74 0.66
C ALA A 36 -0.25 -0.53 1.53
N LYS A 37 0.87 -1.25 1.35
CA LYS A 37 1.25 -2.41 2.16
C LYS A 37 1.46 -2.02 3.62
N VAL A 38 2.26 -0.98 3.89
CA VAL A 38 2.49 -0.51 5.28
C VAL A 38 1.18 -0.04 5.92
N ALA A 39 0.37 0.75 5.20
CA ALA A 39 -0.92 1.20 5.72
C ALA A 39 -1.84 0.03 6.08
N SER A 40 -1.94 -0.97 5.23
CA SER A 40 -2.79 -2.15 5.45
C SER A 40 -2.33 -2.99 6.64
N PHE A 41 -1.01 -3.13 6.80
CA PHE A 41 -0.40 -3.86 7.90
C PHE A 41 -0.70 -3.18 9.24
N GLU A 42 -0.52 -1.86 9.32
CA GLU A 42 -0.80 -1.10 10.54
C GLU A 42 -2.30 -1.06 10.88
N LEU A 43 -3.18 -1.06 9.88
CA LEU A 43 -4.63 -1.09 10.09
C LEU A 43 -5.19 -2.51 10.33
N GLY A 44 -4.38 -3.54 10.15
CA GLY A 44 -4.80 -4.93 10.30
C GLY A 44 -5.87 -5.36 9.28
N ILE A 45 -5.85 -4.80 8.07
CA ILE A 45 -6.82 -5.13 7.01
C ILE A 45 -6.11 -5.73 5.78
N PRO A 46 -6.78 -6.62 5.01
CA PRO A 46 -6.22 -7.22 3.81
C PRO A 46 -5.66 -6.21 2.80
N PHE A 47 -4.63 -6.64 2.06
CA PHE A 47 -3.95 -5.86 1.04
C PHE A 47 -3.91 -6.58 -0.30
N ILE A 48 -4.12 -5.83 -1.38
CA ILE A 48 -3.99 -6.29 -2.76
C ILE A 48 -3.12 -5.30 -3.53
N SER A 49 -2.12 -5.79 -4.26
CA SER A 49 -1.27 -4.97 -5.12
C SER A 49 -1.58 -5.19 -6.61
N VAL A 50 -1.75 -4.11 -7.36
CA VAL A 50 -1.89 -4.09 -8.83
C VAL A 50 -0.77 -3.22 -9.41
N PRO A 51 0.38 -3.80 -9.75
CA PRO A 51 1.49 -3.05 -10.32
C PRO A 51 1.11 -2.53 -11.71
N THR A 52 1.32 -1.23 -11.95
CA THR A 52 1.12 -0.60 -13.27
C THR A 52 2.43 -0.45 -14.05
N ILE A 53 3.56 -0.62 -13.37
CA ILE A 53 4.88 -0.71 -13.99
C ILE A 53 5.36 -2.15 -13.96
N ALA A 54 5.81 -2.64 -15.10
CA ALA A 54 6.56 -3.88 -15.21
C ALA A 54 7.99 -3.64 -14.69
N SER A 55 8.12 -3.48 -13.37
CA SER A 55 9.42 -3.54 -12.71
C SER A 55 9.82 -5.02 -12.64
N HIS A 56 10.98 -5.36 -13.20
CA HIS A 56 11.49 -6.70 -13.50
C HIS A 56 11.57 -7.72 -12.31
N GLU A 57 11.08 -7.42 -11.11
CA GLU A 57 11.14 -8.34 -9.96
C GLU A 57 9.78 -9.01 -9.71
N GLY A 58 9.31 -9.74 -10.72
CA GLY A 58 8.01 -10.40 -10.77
C GLY A 58 7.83 -11.64 -9.88
N ILE A 59 8.29 -11.64 -8.63
CA ILE A 59 7.86 -12.67 -7.68
C ILE A 59 7.29 -12.01 -6.44
N ALA A 60 5.96 -12.01 -6.41
CA ALA A 60 5.18 -11.99 -5.19
C ALA A 60 5.73 -13.06 -4.23
N SER A 61 6.58 -12.66 -3.30
CA SER A 61 6.79 -13.43 -2.08
C SER A 61 5.52 -13.28 -1.24
N LEU A 62 4.61 -14.23 -1.42
CA LEU A 62 3.55 -14.54 -0.48
C LEU A 62 4.17 -15.37 0.65
N TYR A 63 4.64 -14.69 1.69
CA TYR A 63 4.66 -15.15 3.08
C TYR A 63 4.46 -13.94 3.99
#